data_AF-A0A5M8SVJ4-F1
#
_entry.id   AF-A0A5M8SVJ4-F1
#
_cell.length_a   1.000
_cell.length_b   1.000
_cell.length_c   1.000
_cell.angle_alpha   90.00
_cell.angle_beta   90.00
_cell.angle_gamma   90.00
#
_symmetry.space_group_name_H-M   'P 1'
#
loop_
_entity.id
_entity.type
_entity.pdbx_description
1 polymer ?
#
loop_
_entity_poly.entity_id
_entity_poly.type
_entity_poly.pdbx_seq_one_letter_code
_entity_poly.pdbx_strand_id
1 'polypeptide(L)'
;MIELTRLNGNPMVLNSDLIKTAEASPDTMLTLVNGEKLIVRESCEEVTSRVLAYRARLLGAVARRLPARPDLLRVVSLASANLKEQATENQAKPR
;
A
#
# COMPACT_ATOMS: atom_id res chain seq x y z
N MET A 1 -0.22 -7.81 0.71
CA MET A 1 -0.97 -8.89 1.37
C MET A 1 -0.86 -8.69 2.88
N ILE A 2 -2.00 -8.61 3.56
CA ILE A 2 -2.08 -8.52 5.03
C ILE A 2 -2.94 -9.67 5.55
N GLU A 3 -2.57 -10.25 6.69
CA GLU A 3 -3.37 -11.26 7.37
C GLU A 3 -4.46 -10.57 8.18
N LEU A 4 -5.67 -11.11 8.15
CA LEU A 4 -6.87 -10.63 8.87
C LEU A 4 -7.70 -11.81 9.33
N THR A 5 -8.66 -11.57 10.22
CA THR A 5 -9.50 -12.62 10.79
C THR A 5 -10.96 -12.32 10.50
N ARG A 6 -11.68 -13.25 9.88
CA ARG A 6 -13.14 -13.15 9.72
C ARG A 6 -13.83 -13.17 11.09
N LEU A 7 -15.08 -12.68 11.15
CA LEU A 7 -15.89 -12.79 12.38
C LEU A 7 -16.03 -14.23 12.90
N ASN A 8 -16.09 -15.21 12.01
CA ASN A 8 -16.14 -16.63 12.37
C ASN A 8 -14.82 -17.19 12.93
N GLY A 9 -13.77 -16.38 13.03
CA GLY A 9 -12.46 -16.76 13.57
C GLY A 9 -11.49 -17.34 12.53
N ASN A 10 -11.91 -17.54 11.29
CA ASN A 10 -11.02 -18.09 10.26
C ASN A 10 -10.02 -17.02 9.80
N PRO A 11 -8.71 -17.34 9.75
CA PRO A 11 -7.72 -16.45 9.19
C PRO A 11 -7.90 -16.32 7.67
N MET A 12 -7.56 -15.16 7.14
CA MET A 12 -7.49 -14.90 5.71
C MET A 12 -6.30 -14.00 5.38
N VAL A 13 -5.86 -14.04 4.13
CA VAL A 13 -4.91 -13.07 3.59
C VAL A 13 -5.62 -12.22 2.56
N LEU A 14 -5.57 -10.90 2.74
CA LEU A 14 -6.21 -9.92 1.87
C LEU A 14 -5.17 -9.06 1.16
N ASN A 15 -5.41 -8.76 -0.12
CA ASN A 15 -4.66 -7.71 -0.80
C ASN A 15 -5.10 -6.34 -0.27
N SER A 16 -4.23 -5.72 0.54
CA SER A 16 -4.48 -4.41 1.15
C SER A 16 -4.73 -3.29 0.14
N ASP A 17 -4.16 -3.39 -1.06
CA ASP A 17 -4.31 -2.34 -2.08
C ASP A 17 -5.68 -2.38 -2.76
N LEU A 18 -6.48 -3.43 -2.52
CA LEU A 18 -7.87 -3.53 -2.98
C LEU A 18 -8.88 -3.03 -1.95
N ILE A 19 -8.44 -2.65 -0.75
CA ILE A 19 -9.32 -2.05 0.27
C ILE A 19 -9.64 -0.63 -0.17
N LYS A 20 -10.92 -0.35 -0.37
CA LYS A 20 -11.44 0.98 -0.68
C LYS A 20 -11.74 1.78 0.58
N THR A 21 -12.42 1.18 1.55
CA THR A 21 -12.73 1.80 2.84
C THR A 21 -12.65 0.79 3.98
N ALA A 22 -12.38 1.29 5.19
CA ALA A 22 -12.49 0.56 6.45
C ALA A 22 -13.31 1.42 7.42
N GLU A 23 -14.45 0.89 7.88
CA GLU A 23 -15.41 1.61 8.72
C GLU A 23 -15.76 0.77 9.95
N ALA A 24 -15.87 1.39 11.12
CA ALA A 24 -16.26 0.71 12.36
C ALA A 24 -17.79 0.70 12.52
N SER A 25 -18.41 -0.48 12.56
CA SER A 25 -19.85 -0.65 12.81
C SER A 25 -20.26 -2.10 13.18
N PRO A 26 -20.65 -2.37 14.44
CA PRO A 26 -19.78 -2.31 15.63
C PRO A 26 -18.41 -3.00 15.43
N ASP A 27 -18.32 -3.92 14.47
CA ASP A 27 -17.09 -4.56 13.99
C ASP A 27 -16.53 -3.80 12.78
N THR A 28 -15.31 -4.10 12.34
CA THR A 28 -14.72 -3.40 11.18
C THR A 28 -15.22 -3.99 9.87
N MET A 29 -15.90 -3.16 9.07
CA MET A 29 -16.30 -3.47 7.69
C MET A 29 -15.28 -2.90 6.71
N LEU A 30 -14.69 -3.78 5.91
CA LEU A 30 -13.86 -3.44 4.76
C LEU A 30 -14.71 -3.49 3.50
N THR A 31 -14.72 -2.41 2.73
CA THR A 31 -15.28 -2.40 1.37
C THR A 31 -14.12 -2.47 0.38
N LEU A 32 -14.16 -3.41 -0.56
CA LEU A 32 -13.16 -3.54 -1.62
C LEU A 32 -13.52 -2.66 -2.83
N VAL A 33 -12.55 -2.44 -3.71
CA VAL A 33 -12.71 -1.62 -4.92
C VAL A 33 -13.80 -2.14 -5.88
N ASN A 34 -14.10 -3.43 -5.85
CA ASN A 34 -15.17 -4.07 -6.63
C ASN A 34 -16.56 -3.99 -5.95
N GLY A 35 -16.66 -3.39 -4.76
CA GLY A 35 -17.89 -3.31 -3.96
C GLY A 35 -18.14 -4.48 -3.01
N GLU A 36 -17.30 -5.52 -3.02
CA GLU A 36 -17.36 -6.62 -2.05
C GLU A 36 -17.14 -6.09 -0.62
N LYS A 37 -17.91 -6.62 0.33
CA LYS A 37 -17.83 -6.25 1.74
C LYS A 37 -17.36 -7.42 2.59
N LEU A 38 -16.39 -7.16 3.45
CA LEU A 38 -15.80 -8.12 4.37
C LEU A 38 -15.87 -7.56 5.78
N ILE A 39 -16.30 -8.37 6.74
CA ILE A 39 -16.25 -7.98 8.16
C ILE A 39 -15.12 -8.75 8.83
N VAL A 40 -14.25 -8.01 9.52
CA VAL A 40 -13.06 -8.52 10.17
C VAL A 40 -13.06 -8.16 11.66
N ARG A 41 -12.32 -8.94 12.45
CA ARG A 41 -12.18 -8.72 13.89
C ARG A 41 -11.22 -7.58 14.22
N GLU A 42 -10.27 -7.32 13.33
CA GLU A 42 -9.30 -6.26 13.50
C GLU A 42 -9.97 -4.88 13.50
N SER A 43 -9.51 -3.96 14.35
CA SER A 43 -9.95 -2.57 14.30
C SER A 43 -9.46 -1.86 13.02
N CYS A 44 -10.07 -0.73 12.65
CA CYS A 44 -9.57 0.10 11.54
C CYS A 44 -8.10 0.50 11.73
N GLU A 45 -7.68 0.74 12.98
CA GLU A 45 -6.29 1.09 13.32
C GLU A 45 -5.35 -0.09 13.12
N GLU A 46 -5.74 -1.30 13.55
CA GLU A 46 -4.96 -2.52 13.32
C GLU A 46 -4.82 -2.84 11.84
N VAL A 47 -5.91 -2.71 11.07
CA VAL A 47 -5.87 -2.87 9.60
C VAL A 47 -4.87 -1.88 9.01
N THR A 48 -4.97 -0.59 9.36
CA THR A 48 -4.06 0.46 8.87
C THR A 48 -2.60 0.16 9.23
N SER A 49 -2.33 -0.23 10.48
CA SER A 49 -1.00 -0.59 10.95
C SER A 49 -0.41 -1.77 10.17
N ARG A 50 -1.21 -2.82 9.93
CA ARG A 50 -0.79 -3.98 9.12
C ARG A 50 -0.48 -3.58 7.68
N VAL A 51 -1.27 -2.69 7.07
CA VAL A 51 -1.01 -2.14 5.72
C VAL A 51 0.32 -1.39 5.69
N LEU A 52 0.53 -0.48 6.65
CA LEU A 52 1.77 0.30 6.74
C LEU A 52 2.99 -0.59 6.96
N ALA A 53 2.89 -1.58 7.85
CA ALA A 53 3.97 -2.53 8.10
C ALA A 53 4.32 -3.34 6.85
N TYR A 54 3.31 -3.82 6.10
CA TYR A 54 3.54 -4.51 4.83
C TYR A 54 4.24 -3.61 3.81
N ARG A 55 3.75 -2.38 3.62
CA ARG A 55 4.35 -1.41 2.68
C ARG A 55 5.78 -1.03 3.06
N ALA A 56 6.05 -0.78 4.33
CA ALA A 56 7.40 -0.47 4.82
C ALA A 56 8.37 -1.64 4.59
N ARG A 57 7.94 -2.89 4.84
CA ARG A 57 8.75 -4.08 4.55
C ARG A 57 9.05 -4.23 3.06
N LEU A 58 8.06 -4.02 2.21
CA LEU A 58 8.22 -4.05 0.76
C LEU A 58 9.21 -2.98 0.29
N LEU A 59 9.02 -1.73 0.69
CA LEU A 59 9.90 -0.61 0.36
C LEU A 59 11.33 -0.84 0.86
N GLY A 60 11.49 -1.31 2.10
CA GLY A 60 12.81 -1.66 2.64
C GLY A 60 13.50 -2.77 1.85
N ALA A 61 12.75 -3.77 1.36
CA ALA A 61 13.29 -4.83 0.51
C ALA A 61 13.73 -4.32 -0.87
N VAL A 62 13.01 -3.36 -1.44
CA VAL A 62 13.40 -2.70 -2.70
C VAL A 62 14.62 -1.81 -2.47
N ALA A 63 14.60 -0.97 -1.44
CA ALA A 63 15.69 -0.03 -1.12
C ALA A 63 17.06 -0.73 -0.95
N ARG A 64 17.08 -1.92 -0.32
CA ARG A 64 18.30 -2.73 -0.18
C ARG A 64 18.91 -3.22 -1.50
N ARG A 65 18.13 -3.25 -2.58
CA ARG A 65 18.57 -3.73 -3.90
C ARG A 65 18.96 -2.58 -4.84
N LEU A 66 18.80 -1.33 -4.42
CA LEU A 66 19.11 -0.18 -5.25
C LEU A 66 20.56 0.28 -5.04
N PRO A 67 21.30 0.55 -6.11
CA PRO A 67 22.72 0.91 -6.03
C PRO A 67 22.95 2.36 -5.60
N ALA A 68 21.99 3.29 -5.79
CA ALA A 68 22.19 4.71 -5.52
C ALA A 68 20.97 5.44 -4.94
N ARG A 69 21.22 6.59 -4.28
CA ARG A 69 20.20 7.44 -3.64
C ARG A 69 19.12 8.00 -4.59
N PRO A 70 19.41 8.37 -5.85
CA PRO A 70 18.38 8.81 -6.81
C PRO A 70 17.31 7.74 -7.08
N ASP A 71 17.68 6.46 -7.04
CA ASP A 71 16.75 5.36 -7.27
C ASP A 71 15.73 5.21 -6.13
N LEU A 72 16.12 5.59 -4.91
CA LEU A 72 15.23 5.59 -3.75
C LEU A 72 14.09 6.62 -3.91
N LEU A 73 14.40 7.81 -4.43
CA LEU A 73 13.39 8.85 -4.68
C LEU A 73 12.37 8.39 -5.73
N ARG A 74 12.83 7.70 -6.78
CA ARG A 74 11.94 7.07 -7.77
C ARG A 74 11.01 6.03 -7.15
N VAL A 75 11.52 5.18 -6.26
CA VAL A 75 10.69 4.18 -5.56
C VAL A 75 9.63 4.84 -4.66
N VAL A 76 9.99 5.91 -3.95
CA VAL A 76 9.02 6.66 -3.13
C VAL A 76 7.96 7.30 -4.01
N SER A 77 8.35 7.94 -5.12
CA SER A 77 7.42 8.52 -6.10
C SER A 77 6.41 7.49 -6.64
N LEU A 78 6.88 6.30 -7.02
CA LEU A 78 6.03 5.19 -7.49
C LEU A 78 5.05 4.71 -6.40
N ALA A 79 5.55 4.52 -5.17
CA ALA A 79 4.75 3.99 -4.07
C ALA A 79 3.71 4.99 -3.53
N SER A 80 3.98 6.29 -3.63
CA SER A 80 3.04 7.35 -3.28
C SER A 80 2.04 7.67 -4.41
N ALA A 81 2.10 6.95 -5.53
CA ALA A 81 1.38 7.28 -6.77
C ALA A 81 1.63 8.73 -7.25
N ASN A 82 2.76 9.32 -6.84
CA ASN A 82 3.12 10.69 -7.12
C ASN A 82 4.16 10.71 -8.25
N LEU A 83 3.70 10.39 -9.46
CA LEU A 83 4.53 10.17 -10.67
C LEU A 83 5.06 11.46 -11.31
N LYS A 84 4.83 12.63 -10.70
CA LYS A 84 5.28 13.90 -11.26
C LYS A 84 6.69 14.21 -10.81
N GLU A 85 7.70 13.62 -11.45
CA GLU A 85 9.05 14.24 -11.54
C GLU A 85 9.86 13.74 -12.75
N GLN A 86 9.99 14.67 -13.72
CA GLN A 86 11.09 14.94 -14.66
C GLN A 86 11.35 14.02 -15.87
N ALA A 87 10.64 14.33 -16.95
CA ALA A 87 11.14 14.24 -18.33
C ALA A 87 11.46 15.66 -18.87
N THR A 88 12.41 16.36 -18.25
CA THR A 88 12.87 17.69 -18.73
C THR A 88 14.35 17.88 -18.44
N GLU A 89 15.18 16.98 -18.94
CA GLU A 89 16.63 17.24 -19.06
C GLU A 89 17.22 16.35 -20.16
N ASN A 90 16.83 16.63 -21.42
CA ASN A 90 17.61 16.21 -22.59
C ASN A 90 17.30 17.03 -23.87
N GLN A 91 16.78 18.25 -23.72
CA GLN A 91 16.64 19.19 -24.83
C GLN A 91 17.48 20.44 -24.55
N ALA A 92 18.80 20.30 -24.61
CA ALA A 92 19.71 21.45 -24.71
C ALA A 92 20.99 21.05 -25.46
N LYS A 93 20.88 20.80 -26.77
CA LYS A 93 21.97 21.08 -27.71
C LYS A 93 21.45 21.29 -29.13
N PRO A 94 21.24 22.53 -29.59
CA PRO A 94 21.42 22.88 -30.99
C PRO A 94 22.83 23.45 -31.20
N ARG A 95 23.37 23.13 -32.37
CA ARG A 95 24.58 23.71 -32.96
C ARG A 95 24.37 25.17 -33.33
#